data_AF-A0A8J7SAK4-F1
#
_entry.id   AF-A0A8J7SAK4-F1
#
_cell.length_a   1.000
_cell.length_b   1.000
_cell.length_c   1.000
_cell.angle_alpha   90.00
_cell.angle_beta   90.00
_cell.angle_gamma   90.00
#
_symmetry.space_group_name_H-M   'P 1'
#
loop_
_entity.id
_entity.type
_entity.pdbx_description
1 polymer ?
#
loop_
_entity_poly.entity_id
_entity_poly.type
_entity_poly.pdbx_seq_one_letter_code
_entity_poly.pdbx_strand_id
1 'polypeptide(L)'
;MKKNLKIWPALLLAAGLLAVTAAAEPVKAQNEDEFMNAIGNNCDEIILENSISLSDSIVIDYDTVLNLNGNTLVINNLDICGGAAVTIRNGTISGQKNCSVNIYGSSDANKPTTVTVEENSRINTGGGIRILGVKTENGEEGTNGSCYVELQGKVMTKRSPCVLVSDKLREAADVTVKINGAELQSGKETSVMINGCAQVLIDGADITGTTGIVIRAGEVRITNSSIKGTGDAIEPAASKDGNTGDGILLESNAGYPGGMKLQLGEGNTIGSTNGYALQCIETGDNPNIRVSKITVTGGTFSGGSGAVKFSEGIKAAAASPTGKILSVKGGTFTSSRDEIEPFLAPGRVIDETGTVGSGSITVIPYEAKTEFLSGAGQTVAAGAAASFRIDLPLADLKAVAVDGIPLDSSRYRAWEGSTCIELTGGLTKTLTEGLHILSVHFDGATVETTFTVRNMSIQNPKTGAVDAGGAAVAVAAASLLGAAVLLRKKTGRD
;
A
#
# COMPACT_ATOMS: atom_id res chain seq x y z
N MET A 1 32.23 2.61 -18.05
CA MET A 1 31.71 3.97 -18.33
C MET A 1 30.90 4.42 -17.12
N LYS A 2 31.45 5.37 -16.35
CA LYS A 2 30.80 6.02 -15.20
C LYS A 2 29.84 7.11 -15.70
N LYS A 3 28.85 7.46 -14.88
CA LYS A 3 27.88 8.60 -14.92
C LYS A 3 26.43 8.09 -15.12
N ASN A 4 25.43 8.36 -14.27
CA ASN A 4 25.20 9.49 -13.37
C ASN A 4 24.40 9.10 -12.12
N LEU A 5 24.92 9.53 -10.97
CA LEU A 5 24.20 9.77 -9.73
C LEU A 5 23.48 11.12 -9.87
N LYS A 6 22.17 11.20 -9.60
CA LYS A 6 21.48 12.49 -9.38
C LYS A 6 20.90 12.49 -7.97
N ILE A 7 21.66 13.17 -7.13
CA ILE A 7 21.39 13.60 -5.75
C ILE A 7 20.25 14.64 -5.77
N TRP A 8 19.33 14.52 -4.81
CA TRP A 8 18.36 15.56 -4.44
C TRP A 8 19.08 16.85 -4.01
N PRO A 9 18.71 18.04 -4.50
CA PRO A 9 19.13 19.26 -3.84
C PRO A 9 18.16 19.58 -2.71
N ALA A 10 18.65 19.37 -1.50
CA ALA A 10 18.27 20.17 -0.34
C ALA A 10 18.77 21.62 -0.53
N LEU A 11 18.02 22.56 0.05
CA LEU A 11 18.47 23.87 0.55
C LEU A 11 19.55 24.57 -0.30
N LEU A 12 19.14 25.52 -1.15
CA LEU A 12 20.00 26.64 -1.50
C LEU A 12 19.41 27.91 -0.88
N LEU A 13 19.99 28.28 0.25
CA LEU A 13 19.89 29.59 0.87
C LEU A 13 20.47 30.61 -0.14
N ALA A 14 19.61 31.40 -0.78
CA ALA A 14 20.05 32.51 -1.60
C ALA A 14 20.55 33.63 -0.67
N ALA A 15 21.87 33.72 -0.48
CA ALA A 15 22.52 34.91 0.02
C ALA A 15 22.55 35.97 -1.09
N GLY A 16 21.39 36.56 -1.39
CA GLY A 16 21.27 37.81 -2.14
C GLY A 16 21.08 38.95 -1.14
N LEU A 17 21.78 40.07 -1.35
CA LEU A 17 21.74 41.31 -0.55
C LEU A 17 20.43 41.46 0.26
N LEU A 18 20.47 41.18 1.56
CA LEU A 18 19.48 41.71 2.47
C LEU A 18 19.75 43.21 2.56
N ALA A 19 18.96 44.01 1.84
CA ALA A 19 18.50 45.23 2.45
C ALA A 19 17.84 44.78 3.77
N VAL A 20 18.49 45.03 4.89
CA VAL A 20 17.84 44.94 6.20
C VAL A 20 16.83 46.09 6.19
N THR A 21 15.68 45.85 5.58
CA THR A 21 14.49 46.62 5.90
C THR A 21 14.28 46.37 7.38
N ALA A 22 14.48 47.39 8.21
CA ALA A 22 14.12 47.30 9.61
C ALA A 22 12.66 46.81 9.64
N ALA A 23 12.43 45.62 10.21
CA ALA A 23 11.07 45.13 10.41
C ALA A 23 10.31 46.20 11.20
N ALA A 24 9.08 46.50 10.80
CA ALA A 24 8.28 47.46 11.53
C ALA A 24 8.21 47.02 13.01
N GLU A 25 8.27 47.97 13.94
CA GLU A 25 8.15 47.61 15.36
C GLU A 25 6.79 46.95 15.62
N PRO A 26 6.73 45.85 16.40
CA PRO A 26 5.48 45.21 16.72
C PRO A 26 4.49 46.18 17.37
N VAL A 27 3.23 46.15 16.93
CA VAL A 27 2.18 46.99 17.49
C VAL A 27 1.53 46.29 18.67
N LYS A 28 1.45 46.99 19.80
CA LYS A 28 0.79 46.51 21.01
C LYS A 28 -0.67 46.96 21.00
N ALA A 29 -1.58 46.03 21.28
CA ALA A 29 -3.02 46.30 21.37
C ALA A 29 -3.55 45.92 22.76
N GLN A 30 -4.14 46.90 23.45
CA GLN A 30 -4.74 46.75 24.77
C GLN A 30 -6.26 46.62 24.73
N ASN A 31 -6.88 47.03 23.61
CA ASN A 31 -8.32 47.09 23.40
C ASN A 31 -8.67 46.88 21.91
N GLU A 32 -9.97 46.72 21.63
CA GLU A 32 -10.48 46.45 20.28
C GLU A 32 -10.08 47.53 19.26
N ASP A 33 -10.20 48.82 19.61
CA ASP A 33 -9.88 49.92 18.68
C ASP A 33 -8.40 49.87 18.25
N GLU A 34 -7.48 49.63 19.19
CA GLU A 34 -6.05 49.49 18.89
C GLU A 34 -5.76 48.26 18.04
N PHE A 35 -6.41 47.13 18.33
CA PHE A 35 -6.28 45.91 17.53
C PHE A 35 -6.77 46.14 16.10
N MET A 36 -7.95 46.73 15.93
CA MET A 36 -8.54 47.01 14.62
C MET A 36 -7.75 48.06 13.84
N ASN A 37 -7.18 49.06 14.53
CA ASN A 37 -6.25 50.01 13.92
C ASN A 37 -4.97 49.33 13.44
N ALA A 38 -4.41 48.38 14.20
CA ALA A 38 -3.25 47.61 13.78
C ALA A 38 -3.57 46.74 12.55
N ILE A 39 -4.77 46.14 12.52
CA ILE A 39 -5.24 45.39 11.36
C ILE A 39 -5.35 46.29 10.12
N GLY A 40 -5.98 47.46 10.24
CA GLY A 40 -6.17 48.41 9.14
C GLY A 40 -4.89 49.08 8.63
N ASN A 41 -3.82 49.07 9.43
CA ASN A 41 -2.50 49.56 9.05
C ASN A 41 -1.56 48.45 8.54
N ASN A 42 -2.07 47.22 8.36
CA ASN A 42 -1.33 46.08 7.87
C ASN A 42 -0.04 45.79 8.66
N CYS A 43 -0.12 45.81 9.99
CA CYS A 43 1.07 45.66 10.84
C CYS A 43 1.68 44.25 10.75
N ASP A 44 3.01 44.18 10.62
CA ASP A 44 3.76 42.91 10.51
C ASP A 44 3.58 42.00 11.74
N GLU A 45 3.48 42.58 12.94
CA GLU A 45 3.18 41.84 14.17
C GLU A 45 2.26 42.66 15.08
N ILE A 46 1.22 42.00 15.60
CA ILE A 46 0.29 42.54 16.59
C ILE A 46 0.42 41.73 17.86
N ILE A 47 0.77 42.41 18.96
CA ILE A 47 0.94 41.82 20.29
C ILE A 47 -0.23 42.23 21.17
N LEU A 48 -0.96 41.25 21.71
CA LEU A 48 -2.00 41.53 22.69
C LEU A 48 -1.40 41.82 24.07
N GLU A 49 -1.77 42.94 24.67
CA GLU A 49 -1.42 43.23 26.07
C GLU A 49 -2.53 42.79 27.04
N ASN A 50 -3.78 42.73 26.55
CA ASN A 50 -4.94 42.21 27.29
C ASN A 50 -5.72 41.21 26.43
N SER A 51 -6.63 40.46 27.06
CA SER A 51 -7.64 39.73 26.31
C SER A 51 -8.65 40.70 25.70
N ILE A 52 -8.91 40.57 24.41
CA ILE A 52 -9.75 41.47 23.61
C ILE A 52 -10.94 40.69 23.08
N SER A 53 -12.12 41.30 23.10
CA SER A 53 -13.30 40.77 22.41
C SER A 53 -13.68 41.69 21.28
N LEU A 54 -13.77 41.14 20.08
CA LEU A 54 -14.14 41.87 18.88
C LEU A 54 -15.65 41.85 18.69
N SER A 55 -16.21 43.01 18.36
CA SER A 55 -17.60 43.23 18.02
C SER A 55 -17.96 42.74 16.62
N ASP A 56 -16.98 42.75 15.70
CA ASP A 56 -17.13 42.36 14.29
C ASP A 56 -16.23 41.18 13.89
N SER A 57 -16.40 40.72 12.64
CA SER A 57 -15.49 39.75 12.02
C SER A 57 -14.27 40.47 11.44
N ILE A 58 -13.13 39.79 11.41
CA ILE A 58 -11.88 40.33 10.87
C ILE A 58 -11.46 39.61 9.59
N VAL A 59 -10.87 40.37 8.67
CA VAL A 59 -10.28 39.86 7.44
C VAL A 59 -8.80 40.23 7.45
N ILE A 60 -7.95 39.25 7.19
CA ILE A 60 -6.50 39.42 7.02
C ILE A 60 -6.13 38.93 5.62
N ASP A 61 -5.71 39.86 4.77
CA ASP A 61 -5.27 39.63 3.39
C ASP A 61 -3.82 40.06 3.13
N TYR A 62 -3.06 40.25 4.21
CA TYR A 62 -1.65 40.61 4.23
C TYR A 62 -0.88 39.73 5.24
N ASP A 63 0.45 39.73 5.12
CA ASP A 63 1.31 38.90 5.96
C ASP A 63 1.41 39.51 7.37
N THR A 64 1.18 38.72 8.42
CA THR A 64 1.22 39.22 9.80
C THR A 64 1.42 38.12 10.84
N VAL A 65 1.82 38.52 12.04
CA VAL A 65 1.88 37.67 13.22
C VAL A 65 0.88 38.16 14.26
N LEU A 66 -0.08 37.30 14.60
CA LEU A 66 -0.97 37.48 15.75
C LEU A 66 -0.31 36.85 16.98
N ASN A 67 0.46 37.65 17.71
CA ASN A 67 1.05 37.27 18.98
C ASN A 67 0.08 37.55 20.12
N LEU A 68 -0.60 36.50 20.56
CA LEU A 68 -1.63 36.64 21.58
C LEU A 68 -1.05 36.84 22.98
N ASN A 69 0.27 36.69 23.16
CA ASN A 69 1.01 36.97 24.40
C ASN A 69 0.36 36.41 25.69
N GLY A 70 -0.14 35.18 25.65
CA GLY A 70 -0.87 34.50 26.72
C GLY A 70 -2.34 34.92 26.88
N ASN A 71 -2.81 35.92 26.13
CA ASN A 71 -4.16 36.45 26.17
C ASN A 71 -5.12 35.70 25.24
N THR A 72 -6.41 36.04 25.36
CA THR A 72 -7.48 35.55 24.49
C THR A 72 -7.97 36.64 23.55
N LEU A 73 -8.01 36.34 22.25
CA LEU A 73 -8.74 37.11 21.25
C LEU A 73 -10.10 36.44 21.01
N VAL A 74 -11.19 37.06 21.45
CA VAL A 74 -12.55 36.58 21.17
C VAL A 74 -13.01 37.18 19.85
N ILE A 75 -13.26 36.33 18.86
CA ILE A 75 -13.62 36.71 17.49
C ILE A 75 -15.09 36.40 17.18
N ASN A 76 -15.65 37.10 16.18
CA ASN A 76 -16.82 36.61 15.45
C ASN A 76 -16.41 35.62 14.36
N ASN A 77 -15.72 36.08 13.31
CA ASN A 77 -15.00 35.23 12.39
C ASN A 77 -13.63 35.84 12.11
N LEU A 78 -12.66 34.99 11.79
CA LEU A 78 -11.37 35.39 11.28
C LEU A 78 -11.22 34.79 9.89
N ASP A 79 -11.26 35.65 8.88
CA ASP A 79 -11.04 35.27 7.49
C ASP A 79 -9.60 35.59 7.09
N ILE A 80 -8.85 34.59 6.65
CA ILE A 80 -7.49 34.74 6.14
C ILE A 80 -7.53 34.40 4.65
N CYS A 81 -7.11 35.34 3.79
CA CYS A 81 -7.27 35.22 2.34
C CYS A 81 -6.16 35.94 1.56
N GLY A 82 -6.29 36.05 0.24
CA GLY A 82 -5.42 36.90 -0.59
C GLY A 82 -3.95 36.47 -0.68
N GLY A 83 -3.63 35.23 -0.31
CA GLY A 83 -2.25 34.77 -0.21
C GLY A 83 -1.52 35.28 1.04
N ALA A 84 -2.24 35.74 2.06
CA ALA A 84 -1.67 36.16 3.33
C ALA A 84 -0.90 35.03 4.03
N ALA A 85 0.24 35.38 4.61
CA ALA A 85 0.98 34.54 5.54
C ALA A 85 0.73 34.96 6.98
N VAL A 86 -0.08 34.19 7.71
CA VAL A 86 -0.49 34.50 9.09
C VAL A 86 0.05 33.48 10.08
N THR A 87 0.73 33.95 11.11
CA THR A 87 1.14 33.12 12.25
C THR A 87 0.34 33.48 13.49
N ILE A 88 -0.26 32.50 14.15
CA ILE A 88 -0.97 32.65 15.43
C ILE A 88 -0.12 31.99 16.50
N ARG A 89 0.29 32.76 17.52
CA ARG A 89 1.17 32.25 18.57
C ARG A 89 0.82 32.73 19.97
N ASN A 90 1.22 31.92 20.96
CA ASN A 90 1.21 32.22 22.39
C ASN A 90 -0.14 32.74 22.90
N GLY A 91 -1.18 31.91 22.98
CA GLY A 91 -2.48 32.32 23.54
C GLY A 91 -3.67 31.70 22.82
N THR A 92 -4.87 32.26 23.02
CA THR A 92 -6.12 31.64 22.55
C THR A 92 -6.90 32.52 21.58
N ILE A 93 -7.28 31.99 20.42
CA ILE A 93 -8.41 32.51 19.64
C ILE A 93 -9.66 31.79 20.14
N SER A 94 -10.65 32.55 20.58
CA SER A 94 -11.92 32.03 21.07
C SER A 94 -13.10 32.56 20.24
N GLY A 95 -14.18 31.81 20.14
CA GLY A 95 -15.37 32.27 19.42
C GLY A 95 -16.65 31.59 19.89
N GLN A 96 -17.79 32.23 19.66
CA GLN A 96 -19.11 31.65 19.95
C GLN A 96 -19.46 30.50 18.99
N LYS A 97 -20.69 29.95 19.12
CA LYS A 97 -21.13 28.70 18.46
C LYS A 97 -20.90 28.65 16.94
N ASN A 98 -21.04 29.78 16.24
CA ASN A 98 -20.95 29.83 14.77
C ASN A 98 -19.66 30.52 14.29
N CYS A 99 -18.74 30.80 15.20
CA CYS A 99 -17.50 31.51 14.92
C CYS A 99 -16.45 30.54 14.37
N SER A 100 -15.71 30.96 13.36
CA SER A 100 -14.72 30.12 12.68
C SER A 100 -13.46 30.90 12.32
N VAL A 101 -12.36 30.16 12.19
CA VAL A 101 -11.17 30.62 11.45
C VAL A 101 -11.30 30.07 10.04
N ASN A 102 -11.59 30.94 9.08
CA ASN A 102 -11.75 30.60 7.68
C ASN A 102 -10.44 30.89 6.93
N ILE A 103 -9.92 29.89 6.26
CA ILE A 103 -8.69 29.98 5.47
C ILE A 103 -9.09 29.79 4.02
N TYR A 104 -9.13 30.89 3.28
CA TYR A 104 -9.45 30.88 1.85
C TYR A 104 -8.16 30.74 1.04
N GLY A 105 -8.16 29.80 0.10
CA GLY A 105 -7.05 29.62 -0.84
C GLY A 105 -6.78 30.88 -1.66
N SER A 106 -5.52 31.07 -2.05
CA SER A 106 -5.09 32.11 -2.98
C SER A 106 -5.40 31.72 -4.43
N SER A 107 -5.73 32.71 -5.27
CA SER A 107 -5.81 32.51 -6.72
C SER A 107 -4.43 32.49 -7.38
N ASP A 108 -3.39 32.99 -6.70
CA ASP A 108 -2.00 32.92 -7.14
C ASP A 108 -1.30 31.72 -6.48
N ALA A 109 -1.01 30.69 -7.27
CA ALA A 109 -0.31 29.49 -6.79
C ALA A 109 1.13 29.76 -6.31
N ASN A 110 1.75 30.89 -6.69
CA ASN A 110 3.08 31.27 -6.20
C ASN A 110 3.02 32.00 -4.86
N LYS A 111 1.83 32.41 -4.43
CA LYS A 111 1.57 33.07 -3.15
C LYS A 111 0.39 32.37 -2.46
N PRO A 112 0.54 31.12 -2.01
CA PRO A 112 -0.50 30.42 -1.28
C PRO A 112 -0.86 31.18 0.00
N THR A 113 -2.14 31.11 0.41
CA THR A 113 -2.50 31.56 1.76
C THR A 113 -1.86 30.60 2.76
N THR A 114 -1.02 31.09 3.67
CA THR A 114 -0.34 30.24 4.65
C THR A 114 -0.77 30.58 6.07
N VAL A 115 -1.15 29.57 6.85
CA VAL A 115 -1.53 29.77 8.25
C VAL A 115 -0.75 28.80 9.13
N THR A 116 -0.08 29.33 10.15
CA THR A 116 0.59 28.52 11.19
C THR A 116 -0.05 28.79 12.54
N VAL A 117 -0.45 27.73 13.25
CA VAL A 117 -0.87 27.80 14.65
C VAL A 117 0.20 27.10 15.48
N GLU A 118 1.03 27.87 16.18
CA GLU A 118 2.17 27.36 16.94
C GLU A 118 1.73 26.50 18.15
N GLU A 119 2.65 25.68 18.67
CA GLU A 119 2.42 24.73 19.77
C GLU A 119 1.75 25.36 21.01
N ASN A 120 2.14 26.58 21.37
CA ASN A 120 1.60 27.31 22.54
C ASN A 120 0.31 28.10 22.22
N SER A 121 -0.36 27.80 21.12
CA SER A 121 -1.60 28.43 20.71
C SER A 121 -2.80 27.50 20.77
N ARG A 122 -3.97 28.11 20.97
CA ARG A 122 -5.24 27.42 21.10
C ARG A 122 -6.30 28.07 20.21
N ILE A 123 -6.98 27.27 19.40
CA ILE A 123 -8.21 27.68 18.72
C ILE A 123 -9.39 27.02 19.44
N ASN A 124 -10.26 27.83 20.01
CA ASN A 124 -11.45 27.41 20.75
C ASN A 124 -12.68 28.13 20.21
N THR A 125 -13.08 27.75 19.00
CA THR A 125 -14.20 28.38 18.30
C THR A 125 -15.33 27.37 18.10
N GLY A 126 -16.55 27.87 17.89
CA GLY A 126 -17.68 26.97 17.66
C GLY A 126 -17.61 26.21 16.33
N GLY A 127 -17.01 26.80 15.29
CA GLY A 127 -16.90 26.27 13.93
C GLY A 127 -15.52 25.72 13.55
N GLY A 128 -14.54 25.74 14.47
CA GLY A 128 -13.19 25.25 14.21
C GLY A 128 -12.43 26.05 13.16
N ILE A 129 -11.56 25.35 12.44
CA ILE A 129 -10.80 25.85 11.29
C ILE A 129 -11.43 25.30 10.01
N ARG A 130 -11.78 26.18 9.08
CA ARG A 130 -12.39 25.83 7.80
C ARG A 130 -11.42 26.18 6.67
N ILE A 131 -11.13 25.20 5.83
CA ILE A 131 -10.22 25.33 4.69
C ILE A 131 -11.07 25.36 3.43
N LEU A 132 -11.00 26.48 2.74
CA LEU A 132 -11.93 26.89 1.72
C LEU A 132 -11.19 27.20 0.42
N GLY A 133 -11.91 27.17 -0.70
CA GLY A 133 -11.39 27.71 -1.97
C GLY A 133 -11.15 29.23 -1.91
N VAL A 134 -10.87 29.83 -3.07
CA VAL A 134 -10.71 31.29 -3.20
C VAL A 134 -11.98 32.00 -2.74
N LYS A 135 -11.82 33.07 -1.95
CA LYS A 135 -12.91 33.98 -1.60
C LYS A 135 -13.26 34.81 -2.84
N THR A 136 -14.45 34.63 -3.36
CA THR A 136 -14.93 35.42 -4.51
C THR A 136 -15.32 36.84 -4.08
N GLU A 137 -15.48 37.74 -5.05
CA GLU A 137 -15.92 39.13 -4.81
C GLU A 137 -17.28 39.21 -4.08
N ASN A 138 -18.14 38.21 -4.26
CA ASN A 138 -19.44 38.10 -3.57
C ASN A 138 -19.33 37.47 -2.18
N GLY A 139 -18.12 37.16 -1.70
CA GLY A 139 -17.88 36.47 -0.44
C GLY A 139 -18.18 34.97 -0.47
N GLU A 140 -18.49 34.41 -1.64
CA GLU A 140 -18.71 32.98 -1.79
C GLU A 140 -17.38 32.22 -1.89
N GLU A 141 -17.39 30.97 -1.44
CA GLU A 141 -16.28 30.05 -1.61
C GLU A 141 -16.24 29.47 -3.04
N GLY A 142 -15.10 29.63 -3.70
CA GLY A 142 -14.76 29.02 -4.99
C GLY A 142 -14.34 27.54 -4.89
N THR A 143 -14.09 26.92 -6.04
CA THR A 143 -13.77 25.48 -6.15
C THR A 143 -12.27 25.15 -6.23
N ASN A 144 -11.44 26.18 -6.35
CA ASN A 144 -10.00 26.12 -6.49
C ASN A 144 -9.35 27.07 -5.47
N GLY A 145 -8.04 26.98 -5.28
CA GLY A 145 -7.24 27.86 -4.43
C GLY A 145 -5.98 27.15 -3.95
N SER A 146 -4.92 27.91 -3.67
CA SER A 146 -3.69 27.39 -3.08
C SER A 146 -3.56 27.83 -1.62
N CYS A 147 -3.41 26.89 -0.70
CA CYS A 147 -3.14 27.19 0.71
C CYS A 147 -2.30 26.11 1.41
N TYR A 148 -1.56 26.55 2.42
CA TYR A 148 -0.77 25.72 3.30
C TYR A 148 -1.12 26.02 4.75
N VAL A 149 -1.61 25.02 5.48
CA VAL A 149 -1.99 25.17 6.89
C VAL A 149 -1.13 24.25 7.74
N GLU A 150 -0.49 24.78 8.77
CA GLU A 150 0.28 24.00 9.73
C GLU A 150 -0.24 24.23 11.15
N LEU A 151 -0.66 23.14 11.78
CA LEU A 151 -1.21 23.11 13.13
C LEU A 151 -0.24 22.36 14.03
N GLN A 152 0.27 23.04 15.05
CA GLN A 152 1.10 22.48 16.11
C GLN A 152 0.44 22.67 17.49
N GLY A 153 -0.43 23.67 17.62
CA GLY A 153 -1.17 23.95 18.84
C GLY A 153 -2.42 23.09 19.04
N LYS A 154 -3.33 23.58 19.90
CA LYS A 154 -4.57 22.88 20.25
C LYS A 154 -5.78 23.46 19.52
N VAL A 155 -6.63 22.61 18.95
CA VAL A 155 -7.94 23.01 18.41
C VAL A 155 -9.02 22.25 19.16
N MET A 156 -9.99 22.94 19.72
CA MET A 156 -11.19 22.28 20.25
C MET A 156 -12.45 22.98 19.81
N THR A 157 -13.46 22.15 19.64
CA THR A 157 -14.79 22.55 19.22
C THR A 157 -15.83 21.79 20.02
N LYS A 158 -17.02 22.38 20.18
CA LYS A 158 -18.10 21.73 20.94
C LYS A 158 -19.04 20.91 20.07
N ARG A 159 -19.33 21.38 18.85
CA ARG A 159 -20.39 20.86 17.95
C ARG A 159 -20.06 21.07 16.46
N SER A 160 -18.77 21.09 16.12
CA SER A 160 -18.28 21.21 14.73
C SER A 160 -16.98 20.46 14.60
N PRO A 161 -16.50 20.16 13.39
CA PRO A 161 -15.13 19.71 13.20
C PRO A 161 -14.12 20.71 13.74
N CYS A 162 -13.03 20.20 14.32
CA CYS A 162 -11.84 21.00 14.61
C CYS A 162 -11.22 21.51 13.30
N VAL A 163 -11.14 20.63 12.30
CA VAL A 163 -10.68 20.97 10.95
C VAL A 163 -11.70 20.45 9.93
N LEU A 164 -12.12 21.34 9.03
CA LEU A 164 -12.99 21.01 7.90
C LEU A 164 -12.34 21.46 6.60
N VAL A 165 -11.99 20.50 5.73
CA VAL A 165 -11.68 20.76 4.31
C VAL A 165 -13.00 20.73 3.54
N SER A 166 -13.33 21.84 2.89
CA SER A 166 -14.62 22.05 2.22
C SER A 166 -14.88 21.05 1.08
N ASP A 167 -16.13 20.61 0.96
CA ASP A 167 -16.62 19.76 -0.14
C ASP A 167 -16.60 20.46 -1.51
N LYS A 168 -16.32 21.77 -1.58
CA LYS A 168 -16.17 22.53 -2.81
C LYS A 168 -14.79 22.41 -3.46
N LEU A 169 -13.75 22.04 -2.73
CA LEU A 169 -12.38 21.95 -3.24
C LEU A 169 -12.24 20.77 -4.22
N ARG A 170 -11.88 21.07 -5.47
CA ARG A 170 -11.71 20.12 -6.59
C ARG A 170 -10.23 19.75 -6.77
N GLU A 171 -9.95 18.77 -7.63
CA GLU A 171 -8.58 18.24 -7.87
C GLU A 171 -7.56 19.29 -8.33
N ALA A 172 -8.01 20.41 -8.91
CA ALA A 172 -7.14 21.51 -9.31
C ALA A 172 -6.66 22.38 -8.12
N ALA A 173 -7.27 22.22 -6.94
CA ALA A 173 -6.89 22.94 -5.73
C ALA A 173 -5.56 22.42 -5.16
N ASP A 174 -4.70 23.35 -4.76
CA ASP A 174 -3.39 23.07 -4.18
C ASP A 174 -3.43 23.32 -2.67
N VAL A 175 -4.08 22.41 -1.96
CA VAL A 175 -4.35 22.54 -0.53
C VAL A 175 -3.52 21.52 0.24
N THR A 176 -2.66 22.01 1.12
CA THR A 176 -1.89 21.18 2.06
C THR A 176 -2.25 21.53 3.50
N VAL A 177 -2.59 20.52 4.30
CA VAL A 177 -2.87 20.64 5.73
C VAL A 177 -1.90 19.75 6.49
N LYS A 178 -1.10 20.33 7.38
CA LYS A 178 -0.23 19.60 8.30
C LYS A 178 -0.76 19.71 9.71
N ILE A 179 -0.99 18.56 10.33
CA ILE A 179 -1.35 18.43 11.74
C ILE A 179 -0.13 17.77 12.40
N ASN A 180 0.73 18.57 13.01
CA ASN A 180 2.08 18.20 13.42
C ASN A 180 2.24 18.40 14.92
N GLY A 181 2.10 17.34 15.72
CA GLY A 181 2.13 17.43 17.19
C GLY A 181 0.88 18.04 17.83
N ALA A 182 -0.11 18.43 17.01
CA ALA A 182 -1.31 19.14 17.47
C ALA A 182 -2.32 18.23 18.20
N GLU A 183 -3.07 18.83 19.12
CA GLU A 183 -4.19 18.20 19.82
C GLU A 183 -5.53 18.72 19.29
N LEU A 184 -6.35 17.84 18.71
CA LEU A 184 -7.64 18.18 18.10
C LEU A 184 -8.77 17.44 18.82
N GLN A 185 -9.64 18.17 19.51
CA GLN A 185 -10.74 17.60 20.28
C GLN A 185 -12.10 18.20 19.89
N SER A 186 -12.93 17.39 19.22
CA SER A 186 -14.33 17.74 18.97
C SER A 186 -15.25 17.06 19.98
N GLY A 187 -16.10 17.84 20.64
CA GLY A 187 -16.94 17.34 21.75
C GLY A 187 -18.18 16.54 21.32
N LYS A 188 -18.74 16.79 20.13
CA LYS A 188 -19.98 16.15 19.66
C LYS A 188 -20.03 15.83 18.16
N GLU A 189 -18.96 16.12 17.44
CA GLU A 189 -18.88 15.91 15.99
C GLU A 189 -17.59 15.14 15.66
N THR A 190 -17.44 14.82 14.38
CA THR A 190 -16.15 14.39 13.83
C THR A 190 -15.06 15.42 14.16
N SER A 191 -13.84 15.01 14.48
CA SER A 191 -12.74 15.96 14.76
C SER A 191 -12.14 16.54 13.48
N VAL A 192 -11.77 15.70 12.52
CA VAL A 192 -11.23 16.13 11.22
C VAL A 192 -12.11 15.62 10.09
N MET A 193 -12.64 16.53 9.28
CA MET A 193 -13.43 16.23 8.09
C MET A 193 -12.70 16.65 6.82
N ILE A 194 -12.46 15.70 5.93
CA ILE A 194 -11.80 15.92 4.64
C ILE A 194 -12.81 15.67 3.53
N ASN A 195 -13.65 16.67 3.28
CA ASN A 195 -14.74 16.56 2.30
C ASN A 195 -14.31 16.94 0.88
N GLY A 196 -13.21 17.70 0.72
CA GLY A 196 -12.68 18.13 -0.57
C GLY A 196 -11.27 17.66 -0.85
N CYS A 197 -10.81 17.90 -2.08
CA CYS A 197 -9.47 17.50 -2.52
C CYS A 197 -8.40 18.33 -1.78
N ALA A 198 -7.59 17.65 -0.97
CA ALA A 198 -6.43 18.21 -0.27
C ALA A 198 -5.40 17.12 0.00
N GLN A 199 -4.15 17.53 0.23
CA GLN A 199 -3.14 16.70 0.90
C GLN A 199 -3.19 16.98 2.40
N VAL A 200 -3.42 15.96 3.20
CA VAL A 200 -3.43 16.06 4.67
C VAL A 200 -2.36 15.16 5.26
N LEU A 201 -1.43 15.77 5.98
CA LEU A 201 -0.29 15.11 6.61
C LEU A 201 -0.46 15.22 8.12
N ILE A 202 -0.57 14.08 8.80
CA ILE A 202 -0.79 14.00 10.24
C ILE A 202 0.42 13.27 10.84
N ASP A 203 1.14 13.92 11.73
CA ASP A 203 2.30 13.36 12.41
C ASP A 203 2.33 13.77 13.88
N GLY A 204 2.51 12.82 14.79
CA GLY A 204 2.60 13.11 16.22
C GLY A 204 1.33 13.69 16.87
N ALA A 205 0.17 13.63 16.19
CA ALA A 205 -1.04 14.31 16.63
C ALA A 205 -1.88 13.46 17.59
N ASP A 206 -2.69 14.11 18.43
CA ASP A 206 -3.76 13.46 19.21
C ASP A 206 -5.13 13.99 18.78
N ILE A 207 -5.94 13.12 18.17
CA ILE A 207 -7.19 13.49 17.53
C ILE A 207 -8.33 12.69 18.15
N THR A 208 -9.26 13.38 18.81
CA THR A 208 -10.44 12.78 19.42
C THR A 208 -11.73 13.47 18.94
N GLY A 209 -12.71 12.68 18.53
CA GLY A 209 -14.05 13.17 18.17
C GLY A 209 -15.11 12.08 18.34
N THR A 210 -16.38 12.42 18.04
CA THR A 210 -17.44 11.40 17.91
C THR A 210 -16.99 10.34 16.90
N THR A 211 -16.63 10.78 15.70
CA THR A 211 -15.71 10.09 14.80
C THR A 211 -14.35 10.79 14.89
N GLY A 212 -13.24 10.07 14.86
CA GLY A 212 -11.92 10.71 14.86
C GLY A 212 -11.71 11.51 13.58
N ILE A 213 -11.68 10.81 12.44
CA ILE A 213 -11.44 11.39 11.11
C ILE A 213 -12.44 10.84 10.09
N VAL A 214 -12.98 11.71 9.25
CA VAL A 214 -13.76 11.34 8.06
C VAL A 214 -13.03 11.78 6.80
N ILE A 215 -12.86 10.87 5.86
CA ILE A 215 -12.19 11.08 4.57
C ILE A 215 -13.18 10.77 3.45
N ARG A 216 -13.43 11.74 2.59
CA ARG A 216 -14.32 11.63 1.43
C ARG A 216 -13.65 12.03 0.12
N ALA A 217 -12.50 12.68 0.22
CA ALA A 217 -11.69 13.14 -0.90
C ALA A 217 -10.22 13.32 -0.45
N GLY A 218 -9.31 13.40 -1.42
CA GLY A 218 -7.93 13.81 -1.17
C GLY A 218 -6.96 12.70 -0.78
N GLU A 219 -5.76 13.09 -0.39
CA GLU A 219 -4.68 12.19 0.04
C GLU A 219 -4.34 12.45 1.50
N VAL A 220 -4.40 11.40 2.31
CA VAL A 220 -4.14 11.48 3.75
C VAL A 220 -2.98 10.56 4.10
N ARG A 221 -2.02 11.08 4.84
CA ARG A 221 -0.92 10.30 5.43
C ARG A 221 -0.88 10.54 6.92
N ILE A 222 -0.79 9.46 7.69
CA ILE A 222 -0.83 9.48 9.16
C ILE A 222 0.36 8.69 9.71
N THR A 223 1.15 9.29 10.59
CA THR A 223 2.27 8.65 11.30
C THR A 223 2.28 9.07 12.77
N ASN A 224 2.79 8.20 13.65
CA ASN A 224 3.03 8.52 15.06
C ASN A 224 1.86 9.18 15.82
N SER A 225 0.62 8.94 15.39
CA SER A 225 -0.55 9.70 15.88
C SER A 225 -1.53 8.83 16.64
N SER A 226 -2.20 9.43 17.61
CA SER A 226 -3.35 8.87 18.34
C SER A 226 -4.64 9.38 17.71
N ILE A 227 -5.51 8.46 17.28
CA ILE A 227 -6.82 8.79 16.69
C ILE A 227 -7.88 8.01 17.43
N LYS A 228 -8.90 8.69 17.96
CA LYS A 228 -9.96 8.07 18.74
C LYS A 228 -11.36 8.54 18.34
N GLY A 229 -12.18 7.59 17.91
CA GLY A 229 -13.64 7.74 17.85
C GLY A 229 -14.28 7.39 19.19
N THR A 230 -15.11 8.28 19.73
CA THR A 230 -15.78 8.07 21.04
C THR A 230 -17.29 7.97 20.94
N GLY A 231 -17.86 8.21 19.76
CA GLY A 231 -19.30 8.15 19.51
C GLY A 231 -19.88 6.76 19.62
N ASP A 232 -21.21 6.68 19.64
CA ASP A 232 -21.93 5.43 19.45
C ASP A 232 -21.64 4.85 18.07
N ALA A 233 -21.63 3.52 17.96
CA ALA A 233 -21.51 2.85 16.68
C ALA A 233 -22.79 3.07 15.87
N ILE A 234 -22.68 3.82 14.78
CA ILE A 234 -23.79 4.13 13.88
C ILE A 234 -23.35 3.69 12.49
N GLU A 235 -24.14 2.82 11.86
CA GLU A 235 -23.89 2.45 10.46
C GLU A 235 -23.91 3.72 9.60
N PRO A 236 -22.87 3.97 8.79
CA PRO A 236 -22.82 5.20 8.02
C PRO A 236 -23.98 5.20 7.00
N ALA A 237 -24.88 6.17 7.14
CA ALA A 237 -25.82 6.52 6.09
C ALA A 237 -25.16 7.53 5.14
N ALA A 238 -25.83 7.90 4.05
CA ALA A 238 -25.45 9.08 3.25
C ALA A 238 -25.70 10.38 4.05
N SER A 239 -25.20 10.47 5.28
CA SER A 239 -25.31 11.62 6.17
C SER A 239 -24.14 12.57 5.94
N LYS A 240 -24.38 13.88 6.04
CA LYS A 240 -23.35 14.91 5.82
C LYS A 240 -22.37 14.99 6.99
N ASP A 241 -22.80 14.62 8.19
CA ASP A 241 -22.07 14.82 9.44
C ASP A 241 -21.04 13.72 9.75
N GLY A 242 -21.08 12.55 9.10
CA GLY A 242 -20.03 11.52 9.20
C GLY A 242 -19.80 10.97 10.62
N ASN A 243 -20.77 11.15 11.52
CA ASN A 243 -20.71 10.71 12.91
C ASN A 243 -21.13 9.25 13.03
N THR A 244 -20.15 8.36 13.04
CA THR A 244 -20.34 6.90 13.02
C THR A 244 -19.75 6.22 14.26
N GLY A 245 -18.97 6.97 15.05
CA GLY A 245 -18.25 6.43 16.20
C GLY A 245 -16.87 5.89 15.85
N ASP A 246 -16.49 5.84 14.57
CA ASP A 246 -15.25 5.22 14.13
C ASP A 246 -14.00 6.05 14.49
N GLY A 247 -12.86 5.38 14.58
CA GLY A 247 -11.56 6.07 14.62
C GLY A 247 -11.32 6.83 13.32
N ILE A 248 -11.38 6.11 12.20
CA ILE A 248 -11.29 6.66 10.85
C ILE A 248 -12.41 6.06 9.98
N LEU A 249 -13.16 6.94 9.31
CA LEU A 249 -14.14 6.58 8.30
C LEU A 249 -13.66 7.05 6.91
N LEU A 250 -13.56 6.12 5.97
CA LEU A 250 -13.44 6.40 4.53
C LEU A 250 -14.80 6.18 3.89
N GLU A 251 -15.38 7.24 3.33
CA GLU A 251 -16.72 7.19 2.75
C GLU A 251 -16.66 7.52 1.25
N SER A 252 -16.82 6.51 0.40
CA SER A 252 -16.99 6.68 -1.04
C SER A 252 -18.42 7.10 -1.34
N ASN A 253 -18.61 8.38 -1.66
CA ASN A 253 -19.92 8.95 -1.96
C ASN A 253 -19.82 9.91 -3.15
N ALA A 254 -20.74 9.78 -4.11
CA ALA A 254 -20.73 10.56 -5.35
C ALA A 254 -20.97 12.06 -5.15
N GLY A 255 -21.50 12.46 -3.99
CA GLY A 255 -21.69 13.86 -3.61
C GLY A 255 -20.39 14.62 -3.30
N TYR A 256 -19.27 13.91 -3.13
CA TYR A 256 -17.97 14.50 -2.81
C TYR A 256 -17.01 14.43 -4.01
N PRO A 257 -16.11 15.42 -4.17
CA PRO A 257 -15.19 15.51 -5.30
C PRO A 257 -14.02 14.52 -5.19
N GLY A 258 -13.40 14.25 -6.34
CA GLY A 258 -12.12 13.53 -6.41
C GLY A 258 -12.14 12.08 -5.95
N GLY A 259 -10.94 11.50 -5.89
CA GLY A 259 -10.67 10.19 -5.30
C GLY A 259 -10.00 10.30 -3.93
N MET A 260 -9.86 9.16 -3.26
CA MET A 260 -9.23 9.04 -1.95
C MET A 260 -7.96 8.20 -1.98
N LYS A 261 -6.95 8.64 -1.23
CA LYS A 261 -5.76 7.86 -0.88
C LYS A 261 -5.50 7.95 0.61
N LEU A 262 -5.21 6.82 1.24
CA LEU A 262 -4.83 6.76 2.66
C LEU A 262 -3.51 6.01 2.84
N GLN A 263 -2.60 6.59 3.61
CA GLN A 263 -1.36 5.95 4.06
C GLN A 263 -1.29 5.97 5.59
N LEU A 264 -1.27 4.79 6.19
CA LEU A 264 -1.14 4.59 7.63
C LEU A 264 0.26 4.04 7.94
N GLY A 265 1.07 4.88 8.56
CA GLY A 265 2.45 4.59 8.94
C GLY A 265 2.59 3.84 10.27
N GLU A 266 3.84 3.63 10.68
CA GLU A 266 4.18 3.11 12.00
C GLU A 266 3.88 4.15 13.11
N GLY A 267 3.88 3.69 14.36
CA GLY A 267 3.66 4.53 15.55
C GLY A 267 2.21 4.98 15.78
N ASN A 268 1.30 4.75 14.83
CA ASN A 268 -0.10 5.13 14.98
C ASN A 268 -0.83 4.25 16.00
N THR A 269 -1.71 4.86 16.79
CA THR A 269 -2.74 4.17 17.58
C THR A 269 -4.10 4.66 17.10
N ILE A 270 -4.85 3.79 16.43
CA ILE A 270 -6.15 4.11 15.85
C ILE A 270 -7.20 3.31 16.60
N GLY A 271 -8.09 4.02 17.28
CA GLY A 271 -9.03 3.45 18.23
C GLY A 271 -10.46 3.90 18.00
N SER A 272 -11.41 3.04 18.35
CA SER A 272 -12.78 3.44 18.59
C SER A 272 -13.32 2.81 19.87
N THR A 273 -14.09 3.56 20.65
CA THR A 273 -14.76 3.04 21.84
C THR A 273 -15.86 2.04 21.45
N ASN A 274 -16.70 2.36 20.46
CA ASN A 274 -17.87 1.57 20.10
C ASN A 274 -17.88 1.11 18.63
N GLY A 275 -17.36 1.90 17.70
CA GLY A 275 -17.29 1.61 16.27
C GLY A 275 -16.04 0.83 15.88
N TYR A 276 -15.61 0.99 14.63
CA TYR A 276 -14.38 0.40 14.10
C TYR A 276 -13.20 1.35 14.25
N ALA A 277 -11.97 0.82 14.37
CA ALA A 277 -10.79 1.68 14.28
C ALA A 277 -10.64 2.25 12.86
N LEU A 278 -10.87 1.44 11.83
CA LEU A 278 -10.93 1.87 10.43
C LEU A 278 -12.13 1.24 9.72
N GLN A 279 -13.06 2.06 9.26
CA GLN A 279 -14.16 1.63 8.39
C GLN A 279 -14.02 2.28 7.01
N CYS A 280 -14.18 1.50 5.95
CA CYS A 280 -14.16 1.99 4.58
C CYS A 280 -15.35 1.43 3.81
N ILE A 281 -16.18 2.32 3.31
CA ILE A 281 -17.50 1.97 2.78
C ILE A 281 -17.92 2.83 1.59
N GLU A 282 -19.01 2.43 0.96
CA GLU A 282 -19.77 3.18 -0.04
C GLU A 282 -21.11 3.66 0.50
N THR A 283 -21.54 4.89 0.17
CA THR A 283 -22.89 5.42 0.48
C THR A 283 -23.53 6.14 -0.71
N GLY A 284 -24.87 6.15 -0.75
CA GLY A 284 -25.69 6.85 -1.76
C GLY A 284 -26.20 5.95 -2.89
N ASP A 285 -26.94 6.53 -3.84
CA ASP A 285 -27.71 5.79 -4.87
C ASP A 285 -26.85 5.25 -6.04
N ASN A 286 -25.59 5.67 -6.17
CA ASN A 286 -24.65 5.18 -7.18
C ASN A 286 -23.19 5.35 -6.72
N PRO A 287 -22.76 4.61 -5.69
CA PRO A 287 -21.44 4.81 -5.15
C PRO A 287 -20.41 4.10 -6.01
N ASN A 288 -19.77 4.88 -6.90
CA ASN A 288 -18.51 4.45 -7.48
C ASN A 288 -17.46 4.37 -6.35
N ILE A 289 -16.64 3.32 -6.37
CA ILE A 289 -15.49 3.19 -5.48
C ILE A 289 -14.51 4.30 -5.83
N ARG A 290 -14.39 5.27 -4.93
CA ARG A 290 -13.50 6.44 -5.10
C ARG A 290 -12.16 6.25 -4.39
N VAL A 291 -12.03 5.19 -3.59
CA VAL A 291 -10.76 4.79 -2.98
C VAL A 291 -9.85 4.25 -4.07
N SER A 292 -8.76 4.98 -4.32
CA SER A 292 -7.74 4.57 -5.30
C SER A 292 -6.56 3.86 -4.65
N LYS A 293 -6.29 4.13 -3.36
CA LYS A 293 -5.21 3.48 -2.62
C LYS A 293 -5.38 3.58 -1.11
N ILE A 294 -5.18 2.46 -0.41
CA ILE A 294 -4.96 2.38 1.03
C ILE A 294 -3.69 1.57 1.24
N THR A 295 -2.74 2.12 1.99
CA THR A 295 -1.51 1.42 2.37
C THR A 295 -1.34 1.47 3.88
N VAL A 296 -1.24 0.30 4.51
CA VAL A 296 -0.95 0.18 5.94
C VAL A 296 0.44 -0.39 6.09
N THR A 297 1.36 0.35 6.69
CA THR A 297 2.73 -0.13 6.99
C THR A 297 2.93 -0.46 8.46
N GLY A 298 2.08 0.05 9.35
CA GLY A 298 2.18 -0.19 10.79
C GLY A 298 1.02 0.42 11.57
N GLY A 299 1.16 0.44 12.89
CA GLY A 299 0.18 0.99 13.84
C GLY A 299 -0.67 -0.08 14.53
N THR A 300 -1.37 0.32 15.58
CA THR A 300 -2.30 -0.51 16.34
C THR A 300 -3.73 -0.08 16.08
N PHE A 301 -4.60 -1.04 15.77
CA PHE A 301 -6.00 -0.83 15.40
C PHE A 301 -6.90 -1.57 16.37
N SER A 302 -7.76 -0.84 17.08
CA SER A 302 -8.69 -1.43 18.04
C SER A 302 -10.03 -0.70 18.09
N GLY A 303 -11.11 -1.35 17.71
CA GLY A 303 -12.46 -0.80 17.81
C GLY A 303 -13.40 -1.70 18.61
N GLY A 304 -14.41 -1.10 19.24
CA GLY A 304 -15.45 -1.83 19.98
C GLY A 304 -16.28 -2.78 19.09
N SER A 305 -16.54 -2.39 17.84
CA SER A 305 -17.19 -3.24 16.83
C SER A 305 -16.21 -4.13 16.06
N GLY A 306 -14.94 -3.71 15.99
CA GLY A 306 -13.87 -4.43 15.30
C GLY A 306 -12.68 -3.53 14.98
N ALA A 307 -11.52 -4.09 14.66
CA ALA A 307 -10.38 -3.29 14.24
C ALA A 307 -10.64 -2.65 12.87
N VAL A 308 -11.19 -3.42 11.93
CA VAL A 308 -11.52 -2.93 10.60
C VAL A 308 -12.86 -3.44 10.06
N LYS A 309 -13.45 -2.67 9.15
CA LYS A 309 -14.57 -3.09 8.29
C LYS A 309 -14.42 -2.53 6.88
N PHE A 310 -14.53 -3.41 5.89
CA PHE A 310 -14.64 -3.05 4.48
C PHE A 310 -16.03 -3.46 3.97
N SER A 311 -16.65 -2.63 3.15
CA SER A 311 -17.85 -3.03 2.41
C SER A 311 -17.50 -3.99 1.27
N GLU A 312 -18.51 -4.72 0.76
CA GLU A 312 -18.31 -5.71 -0.30
C GLU A 312 -17.78 -5.10 -1.61
N GLY A 313 -18.17 -3.86 -1.93
CA GLY A 313 -17.61 -3.13 -3.08
C GLY A 313 -16.11 -2.91 -2.92
N ILE A 314 -15.67 -2.37 -1.78
CA ILE A 314 -14.26 -2.15 -1.46
C ILE A 314 -13.47 -3.46 -1.52
N LYS A 315 -14.01 -4.56 -0.96
CA LYS A 315 -13.39 -5.89 -1.03
C LYS A 315 -13.23 -6.35 -2.47
N ALA A 316 -14.26 -6.20 -3.30
CA ALA A 316 -14.22 -6.58 -4.70
C ALA A 316 -13.19 -5.76 -5.50
N ALA A 317 -13.11 -4.44 -5.27
CA ALA A 317 -12.08 -3.62 -5.90
C ALA A 317 -10.66 -3.99 -5.43
N ALA A 318 -10.48 -4.27 -4.14
CA ALA A 318 -9.19 -4.67 -3.59
C ALA A 318 -8.71 -6.04 -4.09
N ALA A 319 -9.63 -6.94 -4.44
CA ALA A 319 -9.35 -8.26 -5.02
C ALA A 319 -9.06 -8.23 -6.54
N SER A 320 -9.32 -7.10 -7.22
CA SER A 320 -9.19 -7.01 -8.67
C SER A 320 -7.72 -7.08 -9.15
N PRO A 321 -7.38 -7.94 -10.14
CA PRO A 321 -6.02 -8.02 -10.71
C PRO A 321 -5.55 -6.72 -11.37
N THR A 322 -6.47 -5.88 -11.84
CA THR A 322 -6.19 -4.63 -12.56
C THR A 322 -6.02 -3.41 -11.64
N GLY A 323 -6.22 -3.56 -10.33
CA GLY A 323 -6.12 -2.44 -9.39
C GLY A 323 -6.28 -2.87 -7.94
N LYS A 324 -5.24 -3.50 -7.36
CA LYS A 324 -5.19 -3.72 -5.91
C LYS A 324 -5.10 -2.38 -5.19
N ILE A 325 -6.26 -1.87 -4.75
CA ILE A 325 -6.35 -0.59 -4.04
C ILE A 325 -5.88 -0.69 -2.59
N LEU A 326 -5.86 -1.88 -1.98
CA LEU A 326 -5.52 -2.07 -0.56
C LEU A 326 -4.25 -2.93 -0.41
N SER A 327 -3.28 -2.47 0.37
CA SER A 327 -2.06 -3.23 0.70
C SER A 327 -1.70 -3.08 2.17
N VAL A 328 -1.63 -4.21 2.88
CA VAL A 328 -1.21 -4.27 4.29
C VAL A 328 0.18 -4.89 4.40
N LYS A 329 1.13 -4.13 4.94
CA LYS A 329 2.55 -4.52 5.09
C LYS A 329 2.97 -4.73 6.53
N GLY A 330 2.21 -4.21 7.49
CA GLY A 330 2.47 -4.26 8.92
C GLY A 330 1.27 -3.75 9.72
N GLY A 331 1.41 -3.74 11.04
CA GLY A 331 0.38 -3.30 11.99
C GLY A 331 -0.16 -4.43 12.86
N THR A 332 -0.86 -4.08 13.93
CA THR A 332 -1.54 -5.00 14.85
C THR A 332 -3.02 -4.67 14.89
N PHE A 333 -3.85 -5.64 14.52
CA PHE A 333 -5.30 -5.53 14.47
C PHE A 333 -5.89 -6.38 15.59
N THR A 334 -6.49 -5.77 16.62
CA THR A 334 -6.95 -6.52 17.80
C THR A 334 -8.14 -7.45 17.51
N SER A 335 -8.75 -7.34 16.33
CA SER A 335 -9.80 -8.18 15.78
C SER A 335 -9.85 -8.05 14.24
N SER A 336 -10.88 -8.62 13.59
CA SER A 336 -11.06 -8.54 12.12
C SER A 336 -9.92 -9.17 11.29
N ARG A 337 -9.32 -10.27 11.76
CA ARG A 337 -8.25 -10.99 11.04
C ARG A 337 -8.66 -11.38 9.62
N ASP A 338 -9.84 -11.99 9.47
CA ASP A 338 -10.36 -12.47 8.20
C ASP A 338 -10.64 -11.34 7.20
N GLU A 339 -10.89 -10.12 7.69
CA GLU A 339 -11.05 -8.92 6.87
C GLU A 339 -9.71 -8.39 6.35
N ILE A 340 -8.59 -8.68 7.02
CA ILE A 340 -7.26 -8.15 6.67
C ILE A 340 -6.44 -9.15 5.84
N GLU A 341 -6.54 -10.43 6.15
CA GLU A 341 -5.74 -11.50 5.55
C GLU A 341 -5.72 -11.48 4.01
N PRO A 342 -6.84 -11.26 3.30
CA PRO A 342 -6.85 -11.19 1.82
C PRO A 342 -6.00 -10.04 1.24
N PHE A 343 -5.71 -9.02 2.04
CA PHE A 343 -5.08 -7.78 1.58
C PHE A 343 -3.62 -7.63 2.01
N LEU A 344 -3.07 -8.67 2.66
CA LEU A 344 -1.65 -8.74 2.97
C LEU A 344 -0.79 -8.58 1.72
N ALA A 345 0.34 -7.88 1.86
CA ALA A 345 1.36 -7.79 0.84
C ALA A 345 2.08 -9.15 0.69
N PRO A 346 2.65 -9.47 -0.48
CA PRO A 346 3.40 -10.70 -0.68
C PRO A 346 4.47 -10.92 0.41
N GLY A 347 4.54 -12.15 0.92
CA GLY A 347 5.47 -12.52 2.00
C GLY A 347 5.09 -12.02 3.39
N ARG A 348 3.86 -11.52 3.58
CA ARG A 348 3.32 -11.16 4.90
C ARG A 348 2.33 -12.21 5.39
N VAL A 349 2.31 -12.40 6.71
CA VAL A 349 1.33 -13.22 7.43
C VAL A 349 0.80 -12.43 8.61
N ILE A 350 -0.43 -12.72 9.01
CA ILE A 350 -1.04 -12.20 10.24
C ILE A 350 -1.11 -13.34 11.26
N ASP A 351 -0.57 -13.11 12.47
CA ASP A 351 -0.54 -14.11 13.54
C ASP A 351 -1.86 -14.13 14.35
N GLU A 352 -1.91 -14.97 15.39
CA GLU A 352 -3.08 -15.12 16.27
C GLU A 352 -3.40 -13.87 17.12
N THR A 353 -2.41 -13.00 17.32
CA THR A 353 -2.57 -11.70 18.01
C THR A 353 -3.05 -10.59 17.07
N GLY A 354 -3.19 -10.91 15.78
CA GLY A 354 -3.54 -9.95 14.74
C GLY A 354 -2.37 -9.08 14.28
N THR A 355 -1.14 -9.45 14.62
CA THR A 355 0.07 -8.73 14.21
C THR A 355 0.55 -9.22 12.85
N VAL A 356 0.80 -8.28 11.94
CA VAL A 356 1.31 -8.55 10.59
C VAL A 356 2.82 -8.56 10.62
N GLY A 357 3.40 -9.73 10.34
CA GLY A 357 4.84 -9.97 10.29
C GLY A 357 5.31 -10.49 8.93
N SER A 358 6.61 -10.77 8.83
CA SER A 358 7.16 -11.51 7.70
C SER A 358 6.74 -12.98 7.78
N GLY A 359 6.17 -13.50 6.71
CA GLY A 359 5.94 -14.93 6.57
C GLY A 359 7.25 -15.66 6.31
N SER A 360 7.45 -16.80 6.95
CA SER A 360 8.49 -17.74 6.52
C SER A 360 8.05 -18.37 5.20
N ILE A 361 8.75 -18.07 4.12
CA ILE A 361 8.63 -18.86 2.89
C ILE A 361 9.37 -20.17 3.16
N THR A 362 8.64 -21.23 3.50
CA THR A 362 9.20 -22.57 3.39
C THR A 362 9.25 -22.87 1.89
N VAL A 363 10.41 -22.66 1.27
CA VAL A 363 10.70 -23.27 -0.03
C VAL A 363 10.73 -24.77 0.26
N ILE A 364 9.63 -25.46 -0.03
CA ILE A 364 9.69 -26.91 -0.21
C ILE A 364 10.52 -27.05 -1.50
N PRO A 365 11.76 -27.56 -1.45
CA PRO A 365 12.46 -27.88 -2.68
C PRO A 365 11.52 -28.75 -3.49
N TYR A 366 11.30 -28.39 -4.76
CA TYR A 366 10.70 -29.31 -5.70
C TYR A 366 11.63 -30.53 -5.73
N GLU A 367 11.24 -31.59 -5.04
CA GLU A 367 11.77 -32.93 -5.26
C GLU A 367 11.36 -33.28 -6.69
N ALA A 368 12.22 -32.94 -7.66
CA ALA A 368 12.07 -33.39 -9.03
C ALA A 368 12.00 -34.91 -8.97
N LYS A 369 10.80 -35.45 -9.22
CA LYS A 369 10.65 -36.89 -9.36
C LYS A 369 11.54 -37.29 -10.53
N THR A 370 12.68 -37.90 -10.22
CA THR A 370 13.70 -38.21 -11.21
C THR A 370 13.17 -39.37 -12.05
N GLU A 371 12.66 -39.08 -13.25
CA GLU A 371 12.06 -40.08 -14.13
C GLU A 371 12.75 -40.11 -15.49
N PHE A 372 12.89 -41.32 -16.03
CA PHE A 372 13.13 -41.49 -17.46
C PHE A 372 11.85 -41.10 -18.20
N LEU A 373 11.92 -40.01 -18.96
CA LEU A 373 10.87 -39.58 -19.87
C LEU A 373 10.72 -40.56 -21.05
N SER A 374 11.79 -41.26 -21.44
CA SER A 374 11.76 -42.34 -22.42
C SER A 374 12.99 -43.26 -22.35
N GLY A 375 12.88 -44.45 -22.96
CA GLY A 375 13.99 -45.42 -23.10
C GLY A 375 14.06 -46.47 -21.99
N ALA A 376 13.32 -46.32 -20.89
CA ALA A 376 13.23 -47.33 -19.83
C ALA A 376 12.63 -48.65 -20.36
N GLY A 377 13.29 -49.78 -20.11
CA GLY A 377 12.82 -51.11 -20.51
C GLY A 377 12.96 -51.44 -22.02
N GLN A 378 13.75 -50.67 -22.77
CA GLN A 378 13.96 -50.93 -24.20
C GLN A 378 14.73 -52.24 -24.45
N THR A 379 14.40 -52.92 -25.56
CA THR A 379 15.18 -54.05 -26.09
C THR A 379 16.00 -53.58 -27.28
N VAL A 380 17.31 -53.82 -27.27
CA VAL A 380 18.24 -53.34 -28.30
C VAL A 380 19.04 -54.51 -28.86
N ALA A 381 19.19 -54.57 -30.18
CA ALA A 381 20.03 -55.58 -30.83
C ALA A 381 21.52 -55.26 -30.61
N ALA A 382 22.38 -56.29 -30.45
CA ALA A 382 23.81 -56.06 -30.31
C ALA A 382 24.38 -55.26 -31.50
N GLY A 383 25.12 -54.20 -31.19
CA GLY A 383 25.70 -53.27 -32.17
C GLY A 383 24.80 -52.10 -32.57
N ALA A 384 23.53 -52.06 -32.15
CA ALA A 384 22.65 -50.90 -32.33
C ALA A 384 22.79 -49.87 -31.19
N ALA A 385 22.42 -48.62 -31.46
CA ALA A 385 22.38 -47.54 -30.48
C ALA A 385 21.13 -47.62 -29.59
N ALA A 386 21.26 -47.21 -28.33
CA ALA A 386 20.18 -47.16 -27.34
C ALA A 386 20.03 -45.73 -26.82
N SER A 387 18.83 -45.15 -26.87
CA SER A 387 18.57 -43.76 -26.46
C SER A 387 17.68 -43.68 -25.24
N PHE A 388 18.05 -42.82 -24.29
CA PHE A 388 17.30 -42.54 -23.06
C PHE A 388 17.06 -41.05 -22.95
N ARG A 389 15.95 -40.61 -22.34
CA ARG A 389 15.70 -39.18 -22.04
C ARG A 389 15.32 -39.05 -20.56
N ILE A 390 16.03 -38.20 -19.82
CA ILE A 390 15.88 -38.04 -18.37
C ILE A 390 15.49 -36.60 -18.06
N ASP A 391 14.52 -36.38 -17.17
CA ASP A 391 14.05 -35.05 -16.76
C ASP A 391 15.04 -34.31 -15.84
N LEU A 392 16.30 -34.19 -16.27
CA LEU A 392 17.37 -33.47 -15.58
C LEU A 392 18.26 -32.67 -16.57
N PRO A 393 18.78 -31.50 -16.16
CA PRO A 393 19.69 -30.69 -16.95
C PRO A 393 21.02 -31.40 -17.25
N LEU A 394 21.59 -31.15 -18.43
CA LEU A 394 22.89 -31.73 -18.82
C LEU A 394 24.05 -31.20 -17.94
N ALA A 395 23.94 -29.96 -17.47
CA ALA A 395 24.95 -29.35 -16.59
C ALA A 395 25.19 -30.13 -15.30
N ASP A 396 24.23 -30.95 -14.88
CA ASP A 396 24.30 -31.74 -13.65
C ASP A 396 24.88 -33.14 -13.88
N LEU A 397 25.08 -33.57 -15.14
CA LEU A 397 25.60 -34.89 -15.50
C LEU A 397 27.07 -35.04 -15.07
N LYS A 398 27.37 -36.01 -14.20
CA LYS A 398 28.74 -36.28 -13.72
C LYS A 398 29.36 -37.48 -14.42
N ALA A 399 28.61 -38.57 -14.59
CA ALA A 399 29.10 -39.80 -15.21
C ALA A 399 27.95 -40.68 -15.74
N VAL A 400 28.27 -41.54 -16.71
CA VAL A 400 27.40 -42.62 -17.20
C VAL A 400 28.12 -43.95 -16.95
N ALA A 401 27.42 -44.97 -16.45
CA ALA A 401 27.99 -46.26 -16.09
C ALA A 401 27.07 -47.40 -16.56
N VAL A 402 27.64 -48.55 -16.91
CA VAL A 402 26.92 -49.80 -17.19
C VAL A 402 27.44 -50.89 -16.26
N ASP A 403 26.55 -51.62 -15.61
CA ASP A 403 26.80 -52.63 -14.55
C ASP A 403 27.68 -52.11 -13.42
N GLY A 404 27.50 -50.84 -13.06
CA GLY A 404 28.33 -50.15 -12.07
C GLY A 404 29.74 -49.80 -12.56
N ILE A 405 30.05 -49.98 -13.85
CA ILE A 405 31.34 -49.60 -14.46
C ILE A 405 31.20 -48.25 -15.16
N PRO A 406 31.89 -47.18 -14.71
CA PRO A 406 31.88 -45.88 -15.38
C PRO A 406 32.40 -45.97 -16.82
N LEU A 407 31.72 -45.28 -17.72
CA LEU A 407 32.06 -45.20 -19.14
C LEU A 407 32.92 -43.97 -19.42
N ASP A 408 33.89 -44.16 -20.32
CA ASP A 408 34.61 -43.05 -20.95
C ASP A 408 33.67 -42.26 -21.89
N SER A 409 33.88 -40.94 -22.00
CA SER A 409 33.04 -40.06 -22.83
C SER A 409 33.05 -40.41 -24.32
N SER A 410 34.04 -41.15 -24.83
CA SER A 410 34.02 -41.68 -26.21
C SER A 410 32.97 -42.76 -26.43
N ARG A 411 32.41 -43.33 -25.35
CA ARG A 411 31.46 -44.46 -25.39
C ARG A 411 30.00 -44.03 -25.37
N TYR A 412 29.72 -42.75 -25.14
CA TYR A 412 28.37 -42.21 -25.20
C TYR A 412 28.31 -40.76 -25.70
N ARG A 413 27.11 -40.30 -26.06
CA ARG A 413 26.84 -38.90 -26.39
C ARG A 413 25.72 -38.36 -25.51
N ALA A 414 25.86 -37.11 -25.05
CA ALA A 414 24.84 -36.39 -24.29
C ALA A 414 24.64 -34.95 -24.78
N TRP A 415 23.39 -34.48 -24.77
CA TRP A 415 23.00 -33.15 -25.28
C TRP A 415 21.77 -32.58 -24.54
N GLU A 416 21.58 -31.26 -24.61
CA GLU A 416 20.50 -30.53 -23.90
C GLU A 416 19.10 -30.73 -24.50
N GLY A 417 18.08 -30.73 -23.64
CA GLY A 417 16.66 -30.94 -23.97
C GLY A 417 15.90 -31.93 -23.06
N SER A 418 16.37 -32.09 -21.80
CA SER A 418 16.32 -33.31 -20.97
C SER A 418 17.48 -34.26 -21.34
N THR A 419 18.35 -34.65 -20.39
CA THR A 419 19.61 -35.38 -20.66
C THR A 419 19.38 -36.64 -21.49
N CYS A 420 19.95 -36.68 -22.70
CA CYS A 420 19.92 -37.85 -23.58
C CYS A 420 21.22 -38.65 -23.49
N ILE A 421 21.17 -39.99 -23.42
CA ILE A 421 22.37 -40.85 -23.40
C ILE A 421 22.27 -41.88 -24.52
N GLU A 422 23.30 -41.95 -25.37
CA GLU A 422 23.44 -42.92 -26.46
C GLU A 422 24.63 -43.87 -26.21
N LEU A 423 24.41 -45.16 -25.94
CA LEU A 423 25.52 -46.14 -25.86
C LEU A 423 26.02 -46.52 -27.26
N THR A 424 27.32 -46.36 -27.51
CA THR A 424 27.90 -46.66 -28.84
C THR A 424 27.89 -48.16 -29.19
N GLY A 425 27.75 -48.50 -30.47
CA GLY A 425 27.80 -49.89 -30.95
C GLY A 425 29.13 -50.61 -30.67
N GLY A 426 30.24 -49.86 -30.57
CA GLY A 426 31.54 -50.40 -30.16
C GLY A 426 31.63 -50.75 -28.67
N LEU A 427 30.80 -50.15 -27.81
CA LEU A 427 30.68 -50.53 -26.39
C LEU A 427 29.74 -51.73 -26.25
N THR A 428 28.57 -51.70 -26.89
CA THR A 428 27.59 -52.79 -26.75
C THR A 428 28.10 -54.12 -27.29
N LYS A 429 29.02 -54.11 -28.27
CA LYS A 429 29.72 -55.29 -28.78
C LYS A 429 30.68 -55.94 -27.77
N THR A 430 31.17 -55.19 -26.77
CA THR A 430 32.08 -55.72 -25.74
C THR A 430 31.36 -56.25 -24.51
N LEU A 431 30.05 -56.04 -24.40
CA LEU A 431 29.23 -56.54 -23.30
C LEU A 431 28.88 -58.02 -23.52
N THR A 432 28.82 -58.79 -22.44
CA THR A 432 28.33 -60.18 -22.47
C THR A 432 26.86 -60.23 -22.85
N GLU A 433 26.38 -61.34 -23.40
CA GLU A 433 24.94 -61.50 -23.65
C GLU A 433 24.19 -61.68 -22.31
N GLY A 434 23.15 -60.87 -22.08
CA GLY A 434 22.43 -60.87 -20.80
C GLY A 434 21.74 -59.55 -20.45
N LEU A 435 21.17 -59.49 -19.25
CA LEU A 435 20.59 -58.28 -18.66
C LEU A 435 21.70 -57.45 -18.01
N HIS A 436 21.71 -56.17 -18.32
CA HIS A 436 22.67 -55.16 -17.84
C HIS A 436 21.92 -54.00 -17.17
N ILE A 437 22.62 -53.26 -16.32
CA ILE A 437 22.12 -52.09 -15.59
C ILE A 437 22.85 -50.85 -16.13
N LEU A 438 22.16 -49.81 -16.57
CA LEU A 438 22.74 -48.50 -16.84
C LEU A 438 22.53 -47.61 -15.60
N SER A 439 23.61 -47.16 -14.97
CA SER A 439 23.60 -46.21 -13.84
C SER A 439 24.14 -44.85 -14.31
N VAL A 440 23.42 -43.76 -14.03
CA VAL A 440 23.77 -42.40 -14.45
C VAL A 440 23.88 -41.54 -13.20
N HIS A 441 25.04 -40.93 -12.98
CA HIS A 441 25.34 -40.17 -11.77
C HIS A 441 25.28 -38.66 -12.03
N PHE A 442 24.54 -37.96 -11.18
CA PHE A 442 24.38 -36.51 -11.15
C PHE A 442 24.88 -35.94 -9.81
N ASP A 443 24.95 -34.62 -9.66
CA ASP A 443 25.24 -34.01 -8.36
C ASP A 443 24.13 -34.36 -7.35
N GLY A 444 24.45 -35.13 -6.32
CA GLY A 444 23.50 -35.54 -5.28
C GLY A 444 22.51 -36.66 -5.66
N ALA A 445 22.56 -37.23 -6.87
CA ALA A 445 21.63 -38.28 -7.30
C ALA A 445 22.27 -39.35 -8.22
N THR A 446 21.72 -40.57 -8.20
CA THR A 446 22.06 -41.63 -9.14
C THR A 446 20.78 -42.27 -9.66
N VAL A 447 20.68 -42.46 -10.97
CA VAL A 447 19.52 -43.05 -11.64
C VAL A 447 19.94 -44.34 -12.31
N GLU A 448 19.21 -45.42 -12.07
CA GLU A 448 19.50 -46.73 -12.66
C GLU A 448 18.35 -47.23 -13.53
N THR A 449 18.68 -47.94 -14.60
CA THR A 449 17.71 -48.69 -15.42
C THR A 449 18.35 -49.97 -15.93
N THR A 450 17.58 -50.87 -16.53
CA THR A 450 18.11 -52.11 -17.11
C THR A 450 17.92 -52.16 -18.62
N PHE A 451 18.84 -52.81 -19.31
CA PHE A 451 18.77 -53.11 -20.74
C PHE A 451 19.37 -54.49 -21.02
N THR A 452 18.97 -55.16 -22.11
CA THR A 452 19.46 -56.51 -22.44
C THR A 452 20.29 -56.48 -23.70
N VAL A 453 21.48 -57.09 -23.69
CA VAL A 453 22.32 -57.33 -24.87
C VAL A 453 22.08 -58.78 -25.34
N ARG A 454 21.74 -58.97 -26.61
CA ARG A 454 21.58 -60.30 -27.23
C ARG A 454 22.47 -60.45 -28.46
N ASN A 455 23.12 -61.59 -28.60
CA ASN A 455 23.83 -61.92 -29.84
C ASN A 455 22.81 -62.39 -30.87
N MET A 456 22.50 -61.53 -31.84
CA MET A 456 21.93 -62.04 -33.09
C MET A 456 23.03 -62.77 -33.85
N SER A 457 23.06 -64.09 -33.73
CA SER A 457 23.77 -64.92 -34.70
C SER A 457 23.14 -64.66 -36.06
N ILE A 458 23.89 -64.02 -36.96
CA ILE A 458 23.67 -64.21 -38.39
C ILE A 458 24.02 -65.68 -38.63
N GLN A 459 23.01 -66.55 -38.74
CA GLN A 459 23.21 -67.75 -39.54
C GLN A 459 23.46 -67.26 -40.97
N ASN A 460 24.71 -67.28 -41.41
CA ASN A 460 25.00 -67.39 -42.83
C ASN A 460 24.43 -68.73 -43.27
N PRO A 461 23.45 -68.79 -44.19
CA PRO A 461 23.30 -69.98 -45.00
C PRO A 461 24.61 -70.15 -45.79
N LYS A 462 25.14 -71.36 -45.81
CA LYS A 462 26.21 -71.75 -46.73
C LYS A 462 25.82 -71.32 -48.15
N THR A 463 26.79 -70.75 -48.86
CA THR A 463 26.73 -70.39 -50.27
C THR A 463 26.46 -71.59 -51.17
N GLY A 464 25.49 -71.47 -52.09
CA GLY A 464 25.46 -72.20 -53.35
C GLY A 464 24.22 -73.06 -53.62
N ALA A 465 23.22 -72.49 -54.32
CA ALA A 465 22.50 -73.07 -55.47
C ALA A 465 21.08 -72.45 -55.62
N VAL A 466 20.99 -71.53 -56.59
CA VAL A 466 19.90 -71.18 -57.52
C VAL A 466 18.40 -71.33 -57.17
N ASP A 467 17.72 -70.21 -57.47
CA ASP A 467 16.38 -70.01 -58.04
C ASP A 467 15.11 -69.84 -57.19
N ALA A 468 14.47 -68.71 -57.53
CA ALA A 468 13.03 -68.44 -57.61
C ALA A 468 12.24 -68.01 -56.35
N GLY A 469 12.06 -66.68 -56.25
CA GLY A 469 10.72 -66.08 -56.11
C GLY A 469 10.26 -65.68 -54.69
N GLY A 470 9.81 -64.44 -54.54
CA GLY A 470 8.80 -64.10 -53.52
C GLY A 470 9.06 -62.84 -52.71
N ALA A 471 8.64 -61.70 -53.29
CA ALA A 471 8.02 -60.52 -52.68
C ALA A 471 8.21 -60.21 -51.17
N ALA A 472 8.54 -58.94 -50.94
CA ALA A 472 8.52 -58.22 -49.67
C ALA A 472 7.17 -58.30 -48.94
N VAL A 473 7.22 -58.39 -47.60
CA VAL A 473 6.15 -57.96 -46.71
C VAL A 473 6.77 -57.09 -45.62
N ALA A 474 6.53 -55.78 -45.72
CA ALA A 474 6.68 -54.86 -44.59
C ALA A 474 5.49 -55.09 -43.65
N VAL A 475 5.75 -55.49 -42.40
CA VAL A 475 4.72 -55.55 -41.35
C VAL A 475 4.93 -54.37 -40.40
N ALA A 476 3.90 -53.54 -40.31
CA ALA A 476 3.79 -52.39 -39.44
C ALA A 476 3.94 -52.76 -37.95
N ALA A 477 4.72 -51.97 -37.21
CA ALA A 477 4.71 -52.02 -35.75
C ALA A 477 3.47 -51.26 -35.24
N ALA A 478 2.42 -52.02 -34.90
CA ALA A 478 1.25 -51.51 -34.21
C ALA A 478 1.59 -51.15 -32.76
N SER A 479 1.24 -49.92 -32.37
CA SER A 479 1.15 -49.48 -30.98
C SER A 479 0.08 -50.28 -30.24
N LEU A 480 0.43 -50.96 -29.16
CA LEU A 480 -0.52 -51.58 -28.23
C LEU A 480 -0.34 -50.97 -26.83
N LEU A 481 -1.47 -50.45 -26.33
CA LEU A 481 -1.68 -49.94 -24.98
C LEU A 481 -1.40 -50.99 -23.89
N GLY A 482 -0.93 -50.51 -22.74
CA GLY A 482 -1.00 -51.22 -21.47
C GLY A 482 -1.30 -50.25 -20.33
N ALA A 483 -2.59 -50.01 -20.08
CA ALA A 483 -3.08 -49.40 -18.84
C ALA A 483 -2.96 -50.43 -17.71
N ALA A 484 -2.34 -50.06 -16.59
CA ALA A 484 -2.41 -50.82 -15.35
C ALA A 484 -3.08 -49.98 -14.25
N VAL A 485 -4.32 -50.36 -13.98
CA VAL A 485 -5.15 -49.94 -12.85
C VAL A 485 -4.48 -50.36 -11.54
N LEU A 486 -4.31 -49.43 -10.59
CA LEU A 486 -3.96 -49.77 -9.20
C LEU A 486 -5.17 -49.56 -8.29
N LEU A 487 -5.79 -50.68 -7.91
CA LEU A 487 -6.79 -50.80 -6.87
C LEU A 487 -6.16 -50.51 -5.50
N ARG A 488 -6.60 -49.44 -4.80
CA ARG A 488 -6.34 -49.28 -3.36
C ARG A 488 -7.39 -50.04 -2.56
N LYS A 489 -6.98 -51.17 -1.98
CA LYS A 489 -7.76 -51.97 -1.04
C LYS A 489 -7.85 -51.24 0.31
N LYS A 490 -9.06 -50.82 0.68
CA LYS A 490 -9.42 -50.30 2.00
C LYS A 490 -9.62 -51.51 2.92
N THR A 491 -8.67 -51.81 3.81
CA THR A 491 -8.91 -52.69 4.96
C THR A 491 -9.20 -51.83 6.16
N GLY A 492 -10.47 -51.71 6.52
CA GLY A 492 -10.87 -51.39 7.87
C GLY A 492 -10.68 -52.62 8.76
N ARG A 493 -10.35 -52.37 10.02
CA ARG A 493 -10.60 -53.30 11.11
C ARG A 493 -10.77 -52.49 12.40
N ASP A 494 -12.00 -52.60 12.90
CA ASP A 494 -12.51 -52.51 14.28
C ASP A 494 -12.06 -51.35 15.18
#